data_AF-A0ABC9Y6U5-F1
#
_entry.id   AF-A0ABC9Y6U5-F1
#
_cell.length_a   1.000
_cell.length_b   1.000
_cell.length_c   1.000
_cell.angle_alpha   90.00
_cell.angle_beta   90.00
_cell.angle_gamma   90.00
#
_symmetry.space_group_name_H-M   'P 1'
#
loop_
_entity.id
_entity.type
_entity.pdbx_description
1 polymer ?
#
loop_
_entity_poly.entity_id
_entity_poly.type
_entity_poly.pdbx_seq_one_letter_code
_entity_poly.pdbx_strand_id
1 'polypeptide(L)'
;MHPNKEKVRQNAWRPAWMNKELLGKVKCKKEAYRGWKQGQVAWEEYRETVRAARDHVRKAKALTELNLARDVKGNRKSFYRYVSDKRKTRENVGPLQNETGDLVTQYMEKAEVLNDFFASVFTSKVSCHVAQVTEGKGRDWENEELPTVGEDQVQEYLRNLKVHKSMGSDEMHTQDPKGNGG
;
A
#
# COMPACT_ATOMS: atom_id res chain seq x y z
N MET A 1 24.32 -27.17 -2.55
CA MET A 1 23.65 -26.90 -1.26
C MET A 1 23.14 -25.47 -1.27
N HIS A 2 21.82 -25.28 -1.34
CA HIS A 2 21.22 -23.94 -1.30
C HIS A 2 20.91 -23.54 0.15
N PRO A 3 21.28 -22.33 0.61
CA PRO A 3 20.97 -21.92 1.96
C PRO A 3 19.47 -21.63 2.06
N ASN A 4 18.81 -22.33 2.98
CA ASN A 4 17.40 -22.17 3.30
C ASN A 4 17.21 -20.78 3.91
N LYS A 5 16.61 -19.85 3.15
CA LYS A 5 16.14 -18.57 3.71
C LYS A 5 14.93 -18.87 4.59
N GLU A 6 15.21 -19.06 5.87
CA GLU A 6 14.18 -19.16 6.90
C GLU A 6 13.28 -17.94 6.79
N LYS A 7 12.03 -18.16 6.35
CA LYS A 7 11.01 -17.12 6.33
C LYS A 7 10.78 -16.72 7.78
N VAL A 8 11.37 -15.60 8.20
CA VAL A 8 10.99 -14.90 9.42
C VAL A 8 9.50 -14.65 9.29
N ARG A 9 8.70 -15.46 9.99
CA ARG A 9 7.27 -15.22 10.14
C ARG A 9 7.16 -13.79 10.63
N GLN A 10 6.65 -12.88 9.81
CA GLN A 10 6.43 -11.49 10.22
C GLN A 10 5.66 -11.55 11.53
N ASN A 11 6.37 -11.25 12.62
CA ASN A 11 5.83 -11.29 13.97
C ASN A 11 4.52 -10.50 13.95
N ALA A 12 3.43 -11.14 14.39
CA ALA A 12 2.09 -10.58 14.37
C ALA A 12 2.08 -9.20 15.05
N TRP A 13 2.29 -8.15 14.26
CA TRP A 13 2.35 -6.79 14.75
C TRP A 13 0.97 -6.46 15.27
N ARG A 14 0.84 -6.45 16.60
CA ARG A 14 -0.43 -6.15 17.25
C ARG A 14 -0.74 -4.68 16.95
N PRO A 15 -1.86 -4.39 16.28
CA PRO A 15 -2.24 -3.01 16.05
C PRO A 15 -2.34 -2.25 17.37
N ALA A 16 -1.98 -0.97 17.38
CA ALA A 16 -1.96 -0.15 18.59
C ALA A 16 -3.29 -0.15 19.38
N TRP A 17 -4.42 -0.37 18.70
CA TRP A 17 -5.74 -0.46 19.31
C TRP A 17 -6.06 -1.80 19.97
N MET A 18 -5.20 -2.83 19.84
CA MET A 18 -5.52 -4.20 20.22
C MET A 18 -4.99 -4.56 21.63
N ASN A 19 -5.89 -4.51 22.62
CA ASN A 19 -5.63 -4.88 24.01
C ASN A 19 -6.02 -6.35 24.32
N LYS A 20 -5.70 -6.86 25.52
CA LYS A 20 -6.01 -8.23 25.96
C LYS A 20 -7.52 -8.53 25.98
N GLU A 21 -8.34 -7.55 26.36
CA GLU A 21 -9.79 -7.67 26.46
C GLU A 21 -10.45 -7.87 25.08
N LEU A 22 -10.07 -7.04 24.10
CA LEU A 22 -10.52 -7.15 22.72
C LEU A 22 -10.12 -8.48 22.10
N LEU A 23 -8.92 -8.96 22.43
CA LEU A 23 -8.48 -10.29 21.99
C LEU A 23 -9.38 -11.39 22.57
N GLY A 24 -9.80 -11.25 23.83
CA GLY A 24 -10.82 -12.10 24.45
C GLY A 24 -12.13 -12.09 23.66
N LYS A 25 -12.66 -10.91 23.31
CA LYS A 25 -13.88 -10.78 22.52
C LYS A 25 -13.76 -11.38 21.11
N VAL A 26 -12.60 -11.24 20.46
CA VAL A 26 -12.32 -11.88 19.15
C VAL A 26 -12.31 -13.40 19.28
N LYS A 27 -11.78 -13.95 20.38
CA LYS A 27 -11.85 -15.39 20.67
C LYS A 27 -13.29 -15.82 20.92
N CYS A 28 -14.06 -15.10 21.74
CA CYS A 28 -15.48 -15.38 21.97
C CYS A 28 -16.28 -15.42 20.67
N LYS A 29 -16.00 -14.50 19.73
CA LYS A 29 -16.62 -14.52 18.39
C LYS A 29 -16.28 -15.79 17.59
N LYS A 30 -15.05 -16.29 17.69
CA LYS A 30 -14.61 -17.53 17.02
C LYS A 30 -15.26 -18.76 17.63
N GLU A 31 -15.38 -18.79 18.94
CA GLU A 31 -16.06 -19.86 19.67
C GLU A 31 -17.56 -19.87 19.40
N ALA A 32 -18.21 -18.70 19.41
CA ALA A 32 -19.63 -18.57 19.06
C ALA A 32 -19.91 -19.06 17.62
N TYR A 33 -19.01 -18.78 16.67
CA TYR A 33 -19.11 -19.32 15.31
C TYR A 33 -19.04 -20.85 15.29
N ARG A 34 -18.11 -21.46 16.05
CA ARG A 34 -17.99 -22.92 16.16
C ARG A 34 -19.25 -23.55 16.77
N GLY A 35 -19.73 -22.98 17.89
CA GLY A 35 -20.93 -23.45 18.58
C GLY A 35 -22.18 -23.33 17.70
N TRP A 36 -22.37 -22.21 17.00
CA TRP A 36 -23.48 -22.04 16.07
C TRP A 36 -23.39 -23.03 14.91
N LYS A 37 -22.21 -23.25 14.33
CA LYS A 37 -22.01 -24.21 13.24
C LYS A 37 -22.31 -25.65 13.65
N GLN A 38 -22.17 -25.97 14.94
CA GLN A 38 -22.45 -27.28 15.54
C GLN A 38 -23.88 -27.39 16.11
N GLY A 39 -24.70 -26.33 16.01
CA GLY A 39 -26.06 -26.31 16.56
C GLY A 39 -26.14 -26.16 18.09
N GLN A 40 -25.02 -25.86 18.75
CA GLN A 40 -24.95 -25.69 20.21
C GLN A 40 -25.32 -24.27 20.67
N VAL A 41 -25.30 -23.29 19.76
CA VAL A 41 -25.55 -21.87 20.04
C VAL A 41 -26.64 -21.39 19.10
N ALA A 42 -27.64 -20.71 19.65
CA ALA A 42 -28.71 -20.11 18.87
C ALA A 42 -28.15 -19.03 17.92
N TRP A 43 -28.82 -18.83 16.78
CA TRP A 43 -28.39 -17.82 15.80
C TRP A 43 -28.36 -16.41 16.40
N GLU A 44 -29.33 -16.09 17.26
CA GLU A 44 -29.45 -14.81 17.95
C GLU A 44 -28.22 -14.51 18.82
N GLU A 45 -27.84 -15.46 19.67
CA GLU A 45 -26.69 -15.34 20.59
C GLU A 45 -25.36 -15.17 19.83
N TYR A 46 -25.19 -15.93 18.74
CA TYR A 46 -24.04 -15.76 17.86
C TYR A 46 -24.00 -14.36 17.27
N ARG A 47 -25.13 -13.88 16.73
CA ARG A 47 -25.22 -12.58 16.07
C ARG A 47 -24.95 -11.43 17.05
N GLU A 48 -25.46 -11.53 18.28
CA GLU A 48 -25.18 -10.56 19.34
C GLU A 48 -23.70 -10.53 19.72
N THR A 49 -23.10 -11.71 19.91
CA THR A 49 -21.66 -11.82 20.21
C THR A 49 -20.79 -11.21 19.10
N VAL A 50 -21.15 -11.44 17.84
CA VAL A 50 -20.47 -10.85 16.68
C VAL A 50 -20.62 -9.33 16.66
N ARG A 51 -21.83 -8.81 16.88
CA ARG A 51 -22.10 -7.36 16.91
C ARG A 51 -21.30 -6.69 18.02
N ALA A 52 -21.40 -7.19 19.25
CA ALA A 52 -20.67 -6.66 20.40
C ALA A 52 -19.15 -6.66 20.15
N ALA A 53 -18.58 -7.76 19.64
CA ALA A 53 -17.15 -7.82 19.35
C ALA A 53 -16.73 -6.80 18.26
N ARG A 54 -17.55 -6.60 17.22
CA ARG A 54 -17.29 -5.60 16.17
C ARG A 54 -17.35 -4.18 16.72
N ASP A 55 -18.34 -3.88 17.56
CA ASP A 55 -18.54 -2.56 18.14
C ASP A 55 -17.40 -2.18 19.09
N HIS A 56 -16.96 -3.12 19.93
CA HIS A 56 -15.79 -2.91 20.79
C HIS A 56 -14.52 -2.64 19.96
N VAL A 57 -14.29 -3.39 18.89
CA VAL A 57 -13.15 -3.16 17.98
C VAL A 57 -13.26 -1.78 17.31
N ARG A 58 -14.46 -1.38 16.88
CA ARG A 58 -14.70 -0.04 16.29
C ARG A 58 -14.40 1.07 17.29
N LYS A 59 -14.91 0.96 18.52
CA LYS A 59 -14.67 1.93 19.61
C LYS A 59 -13.18 2.04 19.95
N ALA A 60 -12.48 0.92 20.07
CA ALA A 60 -11.05 0.92 20.38
C ALA A 60 -10.19 1.56 19.27
N LYS A 61 -10.54 1.30 18.00
CA LYS A 61 -9.90 1.96 16.86
C LYS A 61 -10.12 3.47 16.91
N ALA A 62 -11.38 3.91 17.06
CA ALA A 62 -11.73 5.32 17.13
C ALA A 62 -11.03 6.03 18.30
N LEU A 63 -10.94 5.39 19.47
CA LEU A 63 -10.23 5.94 20.63
C LEU A 63 -8.73 6.10 20.35
N THR A 64 -8.10 5.12 19.70
CA THR A 64 -6.68 5.18 19.36
C THR A 64 -6.42 6.30 18.34
N GLU A 65 -7.26 6.42 17.33
CA GLU A 65 -7.19 7.49 16.32
C GLU A 65 -7.41 8.87 16.93
N LEU A 66 -8.37 9.01 17.86
CA LEU A 66 -8.61 10.23 18.61
C LEU A 66 -7.40 10.65 19.45
N ASN A 67 -6.76 9.69 20.14
CA ASN A 67 -5.57 9.96 20.94
C ASN A 67 -4.39 10.41 20.06
N LEU A 68 -4.19 9.78 18.90
CA LEU A 68 -3.18 10.19 17.92
C LEU A 68 -3.45 11.60 17.38
N ALA A 69 -4.71 11.93 17.09
CA ALA A 69 -5.08 13.26 16.60
C ALA A 69 -4.87 14.35 17.66
N ARG A 70 -5.26 14.09 18.91
CA ARG A 70 -5.06 15.02 20.03
C ARG A 70 -3.59 15.30 20.30
N ASP A 71 -2.73 14.28 20.18
CA ASP A 71 -1.29 14.40 20.45
C ASP A 71 -0.46 14.75 19.20
N VAL A 72 -1.09 15.25 18.13
CA VAL A 72 -0.35 15.69 16.93
C VAL A 72 0.71 16.73 17.28
N LYS A 73 0.41 17.68 18.16
CA LYS A 73 1.36 18.74 18.51
C LYS A 73 2.56 18.20 19.29
N GLY A 74 2.35 17.24 20.19
CA GLY A 74 3.38 16.63 21.03
C GLY A 74 4.15 15.49 20.34
N ASN A 75 3.53 14.78 19.39
CA ASN A 75 4.07 13.57 18.81
C ASN A 75 3.68 13.37 17.33
N ARG A 76 4.03 14.35 16.47
CA ARG A 76 3.76 14.32 15.02
C ARG A 76 4.22 13.01 14.35
N LYS A 77 5.38 12.47 14.77
CA LYS A 77 5.96 11.25 14.20
C LYS A 77 5.03 10.05 14.33
N SER A 78 4.34 9.90 15.46
CA SER A 78 3.41 8.78 15.69
C SER A 78 2.18 8.87 14.78
N PHE A 79 1.65 10.08 14.57
CA PHE A 79 0.49 10.33 13.73
C PHE A 79 0.80 10.03 12.26
N TYR A 80 1.88 10.59 11.71
CA TYR A 80 2.26 10.33 10.33
C TYR A 80 2.65 8.87 10.09
N ARG A 81 3.31 8.21 11.05
CA ARG A 81 3.56 6.76 10.99
C ARG A 81 2.25 5.98 10.87
N TYR A 82 1.25 6.29 11.71
CA TYR A 82 -0.06 5.64 11.63
C TYR A 82 -0.74 5.87 10.28
N VAL A 83 -0.73 7.09 9.77
CA VAL A 83 -1.30 7.42 8.45
C VAL A 83 -0.58 6.66 7.34
N SER A 84 0.76 6.62 7.36
CA SER A 84 1.54 5.85 6.38
C SER A 84 1.26 4.35 6.49
N ASP A 85 1.18 3.79 7.70
CA ASP A 85 0.83 2.38 7.90
C ASP A 85 -0.58 2.02 7.41
N LYS A 86 -1.52 2.97 7.45
CA LYS A 86 -2.87 2.81 6.89
C LYS A 86 -2.93 2.94 5.38
N ARG A 87 -2.06 3.77 4.81
CA ARG A 87 -1.91 3.94 3.36
C ARG A 87 -1.16 2.79 2.71
N LYS A 88 -0.47 1.95 3.48
CA LYS A 88 0.05 0.67 2.99
C LYS A 88 -1.11 -0.20 2.54
N THR A 89 -1.39 -0.20 1.24
CA THR A 89 -2.12 -1.29 0.60
C THR A 89 -1.34 -2.57 0.88
N ARG A 90 -2.03 -3.68 1.15
CA ARG A 90 -1.38 -4.99 1.07
C ARG A 90 -0.94 -5.16 -0.38
N GLU A 91 0.28 -4.78 -0.70
CA GLU A 91 0.93 -5.30 -1.89
C GLU A 91 0.92 -6.81 -1.74
N ASN A 92 0.25 -7.48 -2.68
CA ASN A 92 0.59 -8.76 -3.26
C ASN A 92 -0.62 -9.25 -4.05
N VAL A 93 -0.51 -9.21 -5.38
CA VAL A 93 -1.13 -10.26 -6.19
C VAL A 93 -0.47 -11.58 -5.74
N GLY A 94 -1.28 -12.58 -5.40
CA GLY A 94 -0.77 -13.91 -5.02
C GLY A 94 0.10 -14.50 -6.13
N PRO A 95 0.78 -15.64 -5.89
CA PRO A 95 1.41 -16.37 -6.98
C PRO A 95 0.39 -16.61 -8.11
N LEU A 96 0.75 -16.23 -9.33
CA LEU A 96 -0.08 -16.45 -10.52
C LEU A 96 0.38 -17.72 -11.21
N GLN A 97 -0.51 -18.41 -11.91
CA GLN A 97 -0.09 -19.45 -12.84
C GLN A 97 0.11 -18.82 -14.21
N ASN A 98 1.26 -19.07 -14.84
CA ASN A 98 1.46 -18.75 -16.24
C ASN A 98 0.82 -19.81 -17.15
N GLU A 99 0.89 -19.61 -18.46
CA GLU A 99 0.36 -20.55 -19.46
C GLU A 99 1.01 -21.94 -19.38
N THR A 100 2.26 -22.01 -18.92
CA THR A 100 3.02 -23.26 -18.71
C THR A 100 2.57 -24.01 -17.44
N GLY A 101 1.74 -23.39 -16.59
CA GLY A 101 1.26 -23.96 -15.33
C GLY A 101 2.18 -23.72 -14.13
N ASP A 102 3.27 -22.98 -14.30
CA ASP A 102 4.24 -22.65 -13.24
C ASP A 102 3.75 -21.49 -12.37
N LEU A 103 4.09 -21.55 -11.08
CA LEU A 103 3.75 -20.50 -10.12
C LEU A 103 4.74 -19.33 -10.19
N VAL A 104 4.26 -18.23 -10.75
CA VAL A 104 4.97 -16.98 -10.88
C VAL A 104 4.89 -16.19 -9.58
N THR A 105 6.06 -15.89 -9.00
CA THR A 105 6.16 -15.15 -7.73
C THR A 105 6.79 -13.77 -7.89
N GLN A 106 7.59 -13.54 -8.94
CA GLN A 106 8.25 -12.28 -9.22
C GLN A 106 7.29 -11.24 -9.82
N TYR A 107 7.52 -9.95 -9.54
CA TYR A 107 6.60 -8.89 -9.95
C TYR A 107 6.58 -8.63 -11.46
N MET A 108 7.74 -8.69 -12.11
CA MET A 108 7.85 -8.49 -13.56
C MET A 108 7.08 -9.58 -14.32
N GLU A 109 7.38 -10.84 -14.02
CA GLU A 109 6.71 -12.00 -14.61
C GLU A 109 5.18 -11.99 -14.33
N LYS A 110 4.74 -11.56 -13.13
CA LYS A 110 3.30 -11.42 -12.83
C LYS A 110 2.63 -10.35 -13.71
N ALA A 111 3.33 -9.26 -14.00
CA ALA A 111 2.81 -8.20 -14.85
C ALA A 111 2.68 -8.68 -16.30
N GLU A 112 3.65 -9.46 -16.79
CA GLU A 112 3.61 -10.09 -18.11
C GLU A 112 2.42 -11.05 -18.23
N VAL A 113 2.25 -12.00 -17.31
CA VAL A 113 1.10 -12.94 -17.31
C VAL A 113 -0.25 -12.22 -17.34
N LEU A 114 -0.38 -11.14 -16.58
CA LEU A 114 -1.61 -10.34 -16.58
C LEU A 114 -1.81 -9.57 -17.89
N ASN A 115 -0.74 -9.03 -18.47
CA ASN A 115 -0.78 -8.31 -19.74
C ASN A 115 -1.14 -9.23 -20.90
N ASP A 116 -0.57 -10.44 -20.93
CA ASP A 116 -0.86 -11.47 -21.94
C ASP A 116 -2.31 -11.94 -21.85
N PHE A 117 -2.81 -12.18 -20.63
CA PHE A 117 -4.21 -12.51 -20.41
C PHE A 117 -5.14 -11.38 -20.89
N PHE A 118 -4.79 -10.13 -20.58
CA PHE A 118 -5.56 -8.97 -21.01
C PHE A 118 -5.58 -8.87 -22.54
N ALA A 119 -4.42 -8.98 -23.20
CA ALA A 119 -4.32 -9.00 -24.65
C ALA A 119 -5.18 -10.12 -25.27
N SER A 120 -5.15 -11.34 -24.70
CA SER A 120 -5.93 -12.47 -25.18
C SER A 120 -7.45 -12.21 -25.16
N VAL A 121 -7.97 -11.58 -24.11
CA VAL A 121 -9.40 -11.22 -23.99
C VAL A 121 -9.83 -10.19 -25.04
N PHE A 122 -8.95 -9.25 -25.40
CA PHE A 122 -9.23 -8.21 -26.40
C PHE A 122 -8.83 -8.61 -27.82
N THR A 123 -8.09 -9.71 -27.99
CA THR A 123 -7.74 -10.31 -29.29
C THR A 123 -8.73 -11.43 -29.64
N SER A 124 -10.02 -11.25 -29.32
CA SER A 124 -11.05 -12.06 -29.97
C SER A 124 -10.94 -11.82 -31.47
N LYS A 125 -10.75 -12.88 -32.27
CA LYS A 125 -10.56 -12.83 -33.72
C LYS A 125 -11.53 -11.83 -34.36
N VAL A 126 -11.06 -10.60 -34.59
CA VAL A 126 -11.65 -9.69 -35.56
C VAL A 126 -11.19 -10.21 -36.92
N SER A 127 -11.81 -11.28 -37.41
CA SER A 127 -11.79 -11.55 -38.84
C SER A 127 -12.86 -10.65 -39.49
N CYS A 128 -12.69 -9.34 -39.38
CA CYS A 128 -13.29 -8.42 -40.33
C CYS A 128 -12.22 -8.14 -41.38
N HIS A 129 -12.57 -8.46 -42.61
CA HIS A 129 -11.76 -8.31 -43.80
C HIS A 129 -10.93 -7.02 -43.78
N VAL A 130 -9.64 -7.18 -44.04
CA VAL A 130 -8.67 -6.11 -44.31
C VAL A 130 -9.27 -5.10 -45.28
N ALA A 131 -9.57 -3.91 -44.79
CA ALA A 131 -9.68 -2.70 -45.58
C ALA A 131 -8.61 -1.75 -45.05
N GLN A 132 -7.64 -1.43 -45.90
CA GLN A 132 -6.49 -0.60 -45.56
C GLN A 132 -6.96 0.76 -45.01
N VAL A 133 -6.46 1.11 -43.84
CA VAL A 133 -6.52 2.49 -43.33
C VAL A 133 -5.12 3.05 -43.46
N THR A 134 -5.05 4.13 -44.24
CA THR A 134 -3.88 4.95 -44.52
C THR A 134 -3.17 5.40 -43.23
N GLU A 135 -1.83 5.44 -43.32
CA GLU A 135 -0.93 5.94 -42.29
C GLU A 135 -1.39 7.31 -41.76
N GLY A 136 -1.93 7.32 -40.55
CA GLY A 136 -2.15 8.52 -39.78
C GLY A 136 -0.82 9.04 -39.29
N LYS A 137 -0.28 10.04 -40.00
CA LYS A 137 0.86 10.89 -39.65
C LYS A 137 0.87 11.17 -38.14
N GLY A 138 1.73 10.47 -37.40
CA GLY A 138 2.02 10.74 -36.00
C GLY A 138 2.52 12.17 -35.87
N ARG A 139 1.87 12.94 -35.01
CA ARG A 139 2.24 14.33 -34.73
C ARG A 139 3.65 14.36 -34.14
N ASP A 140 4.45 15.22 -34.74
CA ASP A 140 5.78 15.66 -34.39
C ASP A 140 5.87 16.01 -32.90
N TRP A 141 6.59 15.21 -32.11
CA TRP A 141 6.91 15.51 -30.69
C TRP A 141 8.33 16.09 -30.55
N GLU A 142 9.05 16.30 -31.63
CA GLU A 142 10.41 16.84 -31.57
C GLU A 142 10.39 18.36 -31.70
N ASN A 143 9.82 19.10 -30.73
CA ASN A 143 10.08 20.54 -30.50
C ASN A 143 9.40 21.02 -29.20
N GLU A 144 9.74 20.44 -28.04
CA GLU A 144 9.62 21.18 -26.78
C GLU A 144 11.03 21.56 -26.31
N GLU A 145 11.38 22.81 -26.57
CA GLU A 145 12.54 23.45 -25.97
C GLU A 145 12.38 23.40 -24.46
N LEU A 146 13.33 22.76 -23.77
CA LEU A 146 13.34 22.68 -22.31
C LEU A 146 13.29 24.10 -21.74
N PRO A 147 12.41 24.41 -20.77
CA PRO A 147 12.41 25.72 -20.15
C PRO A 147 13.78 25.96 -19.52
N THR A 148 14.54 26.89 -20.10
CA THR A 148 15.85 27.29 -19.58
C THR A 148 15.61 28.05 -18.28
N VAL A 149 15.75 27.38 -17.15
CA VAL A 149 15.62 28.01 -15.83
C VAL A 149 16.87 28.85 -15.56
N GLY A 150 16.71 30.15 -15.34
CA GLY A 150 17.83 31.05 -15.06
C GLY A 150 18.41 30.83 -13.66
N GLU A 151 19.72 30.99 -13.49
CA GLU A 151 20.41 30.85 -12.20
C GLU A 151 19.80 31.75 -11.11
N ASP A 152 19.34 32.93 -11.49
CA ASP A 152 18.70 33.90 -10.59
C ASP A 152 17.40 33.35 -9.98
N GLN A 153 16.63 32.62 -10.78
CA GLN A 153 15.37 32.01 -10.35
C GLN A 153 15.66 30.84 -9.40
N VAL A 154 16.69 30.04 -9.69
CA VAL A 154 17.14 28.96 -8.80
C VAL A 154 17.66 29.53 -7.47
N GLN A 155 18.43 30.63 -7.49
CA GLN A 155 18.91 31.29 -6.28
C GLN A 155 17.78 31.82 -5.40
N GLU A 156 16.73 32.40 -5.98
CA GLU A 156 15.58 32.88 -5.21
C GLU A 156 14.86 31.75 -4.48
N TYR A 157 14.64 30.61 -5.15
CA TYR A 157 14.06 29.41 -4.54
C TYR A 157 14.92 28.85 -3.40
N LEU A 158 16.25 28.83 -3.57
CA LEU A 158 17.19 28.40 -2.54
C LEU A 158 17.19 29.33 -1.33
N ARG A 159 17.09 30.65 -1.52
CA ARG A 159 16.99 31.63 -0.43
C ARG A 159 15.68 31.51 0.36
N ASN A 160 14.60 31.11 -0.30
CA ASN A 160 13.29 30.90 0.32
C ASN A 160 13.13 29.50 0.95
N LEU A 161 14.18 28.67 0.93
CA LEU A 161 14.14 27.33 1.47
C LEU A 161 14.16 27.36 3.01
N LYS A 162 13.08 26.91 3.63
CA LYS A 162 12.92 26.91 5.10
C LYS A 162 13.91 25.93 5.74
N VAL A 163 14.92 26.47 6.43
CA VAL A 163 16.00 25.74 7.12
C VAL A 163 15.51 24.74 8.18
N HIS A 164 14.29 24.89 8.69
CA HIS A 164 13.69 24.03 9.71
C HIS A 164 12.81 22.90 9.15
N LYS A 165 12.94 22.56 7.87
CA LYS A 165 12.23 21.41 7.27
C LYS A 165 12.95 20.10 7.57
N SER A 166 12.16 19.04 7.69
CA SER A 166 12.66 17.67 7.84
C SER A 166 13.29 17.17 6.55
N MET A 167 14.33 16.36 6.68
CA MET A 167 15.05 15.65 5.62
C MET A 167 14.11 14.85 4.70
N GLY A 168 14.41 14.87 3.40
CA GLY A 168 13.74 14.07 2.38
C GLY A 168 14.07 12.58 2.48
N SER A 169 13.47 11.76 1.61
CA SER A 169 13.79 10.33 1.48
C SER A 169 15.17 10.06 0.87
N ASP A 170 15.82 11.10 0.35
CA ASP A 170 17.15 11.14 -0.24
C ASP A 170 18.26 11.48 0.77
N GLU A 171 17.94 11.59 2.05
CA GLU A 171 18.85 11.97 3.14
C GLU A 171 19.55 13.35 2.96
N MET A 172 19.07 14.19 2.04
CA MET A 172 19.68 15.51 1.81
C MET A 172 19.19 16.53 2.84
N HIS A 173 20.13 17.17 3.55
CA HIS A 173 19.86 18.23 4.53
C HIS A 173 19.86 19.60 3.86
N THR A 174 18.96 20.50 4.29
CA THR A 174 18.87 21.89 3.77
C THR A 174 20.03 22.80 4.22
N GLN A 175 20.84 22.33 5.18
CA GLN A 175 22.07 22.99 5.60
C GLN A 175 23.24 22.21 5.03
N ASP A 176 24.03 22.90 4.22
CA ASP A 176 25.34 22.52 3.66
C ASP A 176 25.38 21.79 2.31
N PRO A 177 25.36 22.55 1.20
CA PRO A 177 26.09 22.19 -0.02
C PRO A 177 27.53 22.73 0.10
N LYS A 178 28.30 22.30 1.10
CA LYS A 178 29.74 22.59 1.15
C LYS A 178 30.52 21.33 0.84
N GLY A 179 30.84 21.16 -0.44
CA GLY A 179 31.90 20.26 -0.87
C GLY A 179 33.21 20.70 -0.22
N ASN A 180 33.73 19.87 0.69
CA ASN A 180 35.03 20.06 1.31
C ASN A 180 36.06 19.36 0.43
N GLY A 181 36.66 20.10 -0.50
CA GLY A 181 37.85 19.69 -1.24
C GLY A 181 39.07 20.39 -0.65
N GLY A 182 39.92 19.61 0.02
CA GLY A 182 41.28 19.96 0.43
C GLY A 182 42.19 18.80 0.08
#